data_AF-I2QMV8-F1
#
_entry.id   AF-I2QMV8-F1
#
_cell.length_a   1.000
_cell.length_b   1.000
_cell.length_c   1.000
_cell.angle_alpha   90.00
_cell.angle_beta   90.00
_cell.angle_gamma   90.00
#
_symmetry.space_group_name_H-M   'P 1'
#
loop_
_entity.id
_entity.type
_entity.pdbx_description
1 polymer ?
#
loop_
_entity_poly.entity_id
_entity_poly.type
_entity_poly.pdbx_seq_one_letter_code
_entity_poly.pdbx_strand_id
1 'polypeptide(L)' 'MASIDERLNEIRSVRNDIWRCRSRLQSELDDLQRKMLEERLLERQSAFERLVSATFPFTLRL' A
#
# COMPACT_ATOMS: atom_id res chain seq x y z
N MET A 1 -12.37 20.36 0.74
CA MET A 1 -11.30 19.96 -0.19
C MET A 1 -10.14 19.48 0.67
N ALA A 2 -9.83 18.18 0.66
CA ALA A 2 -8.72 17.64 1.46
C ALA A 2 -7.40 18.31 1.01
N SER A 3 -6.62 18.79 1.97
CA SER A 3 -5.35 19.48 1.70
C SER A 3 -4.37 18.54 0.99
N ILE A 4 -3.45 19.08 0.20
CA ILE A 4 -2.37 18.29 -0.43
C ILE A 4 -1.58 17.53 0.64
N ASP A 5 -1.37 18.12 1.82
CA ASP A 5 -0.72 17.46 2.95
C ASP A 5 -1.50 16.26 3.49
N GLU A 6 -2.83 16.32 3.48
CA GLU A 6 -3.70 15.24 3.95
C GLU A 6 -3.59 14.02 3.01
N ARG A 7 -3.63 14.27 1.70
CA ARG A 7 -3.43 13.24 0.67
C ARG A 7 -2.02 12.64 0.73
N LEU A 8 -1.01 13.48 0.96
CA LEU A 8 0.37 13.03 1.16
C LEU A 8 0.50 12.16 2.41
N ASN A 9 -0.19 12.51 3.49
CA ASN A 9 -0.18 11.75 4.73
C ASN A 9 -0.86 10.38 4.56
N GLU A 10 -1.98 10.32 3.84
CA GLU A 10 -2.65 9.06 3.46
C GLU A 10 -1.73 8.17 2.62
N ILE A 11 -1.07 8.73 1.59
CA ILE A 11 -0.12 7.99 0.75
C ILE A 11 1.03 7.42 1.59
N ARG A 12 1.59 8.21 2.53
CA ARG A 12 2.65 7.75 3.43
C ARG A 12 2.16 6.63 4.35
N SER A 13 0.93 6.73 4.88
CA SER A 13 0.32 5.72 5.74
C SER A 13 0.18 4.39 5.01
N VAL A 14 -0.45 4.40 3.83
CA VAL A 14 -0.65 3.19 3.02
C VAL A 14 0.68 2.56 2.60
N ARG A 15 1.68 3.37 2.23
CA ARG A 15 3.03 2.87 1.91
C ARG A 15 3.70 2.18 3.10
N ASN A 16 3.59 2.76 4.30
CA ASN A 16 4.16 2.17 5.51
C ASN A 16 3.46 0.85 5.86
N ASP A 17 2.15 0.77 5.66
CA ASP A 17 1.39 -0.46 5.87
C ASP A 17 1.80 -1.57 4.89
N ILE A 18 1.99 -1.23 3.61
CA ILE A 18 2.52 -2.16 2.60
C ILE A 18 3.91 -2.66 3.01
N TRP A 19 4.79 -1.76 3.47
CA TRP A 19 6.13 -2.13 3.91
C TRP A 19 6.10 -3.08 5.13
N ARG A 20 5.23 -2.81 6.13
CA ARG A 20 5.03 -3.71 7.27
C ARG A 20 4.48 -5.08 6.87
N CYS A 21 3.52 -5.12 5.94
CA CYS A 21 3.01 -6.40 5.43
C CYS A 21 4.08 -7.20 4.69
N ARG A 22 4.93 -6.55 3.88
CA ARG A 22 6.09 -7.21 3.23
C ARG A 22 7.11 -7.73 4.23
N SER A 23 7.41 -6.95 5.26
CA SER A 23 8.33 -7.37 6.32
C SER A 23 7.75 -8.56 7.12
N ARG A 24 6.44 -8.59 7.38
CA ARG A 24 5.77 -9.75 7.97
C ARG A 24 5.79 -10.98 7.07
N LEU A 25 5.61 -10.81 5.75
CA LEU A 25 5.72 -11.90 4.77
C LEU A 25 7.12 -12.53 4.73
N GLN A 26 8.15 -11.79 5.14
CA GLN A 26 9.52 -12.28 5.27
C GLN A 26 9.77 -13.11 6.54
N SER A 27 8.85 -13.06 7.52
CA SER A 27 8.91 -13.91 8.72
C SER A 27 8.33 -15.29 8.45
N GLU A 28 8.61 -16.26 9.32
CA GLU A 28 7.96 -17.58 9.30
C GLU A 28 6.45 -17.42 9.51
N LEU A 29 5.71 -17.49 8.41
CA LEU A 29 4.26 -17.50 8.37
C LEU A 29 3.81 -18.82 7.76
N ASP A 30 2.72 -19.34 8.31
CA ASP A 30 2.00 -20.48 7.75
C ASP A 30 1.50 -20.15 6.33
N ASP A 31 1.48 -21.13 5.43
CA ASP A 31 1.17 -20.91 4.01
C ASP A 31 -0.23 -20.29 3.80
N LEU A 32 -1.19 -20.62 4.67
CA LEU A 32 -2.52 -20.00 4.66
C LEU A 32 -2.46 -18.51 5.05
N GLN A 33 -1.70 -18.19 6.11
CA GLN A 33 -1.51 -16.81 6.56
C GLN A 33 -0.77 -15.97 5.51
N ARG A 34 0.20 -16.57 4.81
CA ARG A 34 0.93 -15.94 3.70
C ARG A 34 -0.03 -15.55 2.57
N LYS A 35 -0.87 -16.48 2.09
CA LYS A 35 -1.86 -16.20 1.05
C LYS A 35 -2.84 -15.09 1.45
N MET A 36 -3.36 -15.15 2.68
CA MET A 36 -4.26 -14.10 3.18
C MET A 36 -3.56 -12.74 3.27
N LEU A 37 -2.27 -12.70 3.63
CA LEU A 37 -1.50 -11.45 3.64
C LEU A 37 -1.23 -10.93 2.23
N GLU A 38 -0.93 -11.81 1.26
CA GLU A 38 -0.68 -11.45 -0.14
C GLU A 38 -1.93 -10.88 -0.82
N GLU A 39 -3.09 -11.52 -0.68
CA GLU A 39 -4.35 -11.00 -1.20
C GLU A 39 -4.66 -9.61 -0.62
N ARG A 40 -4.50 -9.47 0.70
CA ARG A 40 -4.70 -8.19 1.39
C ARG A 40 -3.64 -7.14 1.01
N LEU A 41 -2.45 -7.56 0.60
CA LEU A 41 -1.41 -6.67 0.09
C LEU A 41 -1.75 -6.17 -1.31
N LEU A 42 -2.28 -7.04 -2.18
CA LEU A 42 -2.74 -6.67 -3.53
C LEU A 42 -3.91 -5.68 -3.49
N GLU A 43 -4.87 -5.88 -2.60
CA GLU A 43 -5.98 -4.93 -2.39
C GLU A 43 -5.46 -3.55 -1.96
N ARG A 44 -4.55 -3.52 -0.98
CA ARG A 44 -3.94 -2.27 -0.50
C ARG A 44 -3.08 -1.60 -1.57
N GLN A 45 -2.37 -2.37 -2.37
CA GLN A 45 -1.55 -1.83 -3.45
C GLN A 45 -2.41 -1.25 -4.57
N SER A 46 -3.54 -1.89 -4.88
CA SER A 46 -4.53 -1.34 -5.82
C SER A 46 -5.18 -0.04 -5.29
N ALA A 47 -5.50 0.00 -3.99
CA ALA A 47 -6.00 1.21 -3.36
C ALA A 47 -4.96 2.35 -3.37
N PHE A 48 -3.70 2.01 -3.11
CA PHE A 48 -2.57 2.94 -3.22
C PHE A 48 -2.41 3.50 -4.62
N GLU A 49 -2.46 2.65 -5.65
CA GLU A 49 -2.39 3.09 -7.06
C GLU A 49 -3.51 4.07 -7.40
N ARG A 50 -4.75 3.83 -6.95
CA ARG A 50 -5.86 4.77 -7.14
C ARG A 50 -5.62 6.10 -6.42
N LEU A 51 -5.14 6.05 -5.18
CA LEU A 51 -4.81 7.23 -4.37
C LEU A 51 -3.69 8.07 -4.99
N VAL A 52 -2.64 7.40 -5.47
CA VAL A 52 -1.53 8.02 -6.18
C VAL A 52 -2.00 8.59 -7.50
N SER A 53 -2.75 7.83 -8.31
CA SER A 53 -3.28 8.34 -9.58
C SER A 53 -4.24 9.51 -9.41
N ALA A 54 -4.98 9.58 -8.29
CA ALA A 54 -5.88 10.69 -7.97
C ALA A 54 -5.17 11.91 -7.38
N THR A 55 -3.98 11.73 -6.79
CA THR A 55 -3.23 12.81 -6.11
C THR A 55 -2.06 13.32 -6.95
N PHE A 56 -1.44 12.44 -7.73
CA PHE A 56 -0.32 12.70 -8.60
C PHE A 56 -0.68 12.26 -10.02
N PRO A 57 -0.89 13.20 -10.96
CA PRO A 57 -1.09 12.85 -12.37
C PRO A 57 0.17 12.27 -13.05
N PHE A 58 1.27 12.10 -12.29
CA PHE A 58 2.51 11.52 -12.78
C PHE A 58 2.63 10.09 -12.26
N THR A 59 2.39 9.13 -13.15
CA THR A 59 2.77 7.75 -12.93
C THR A 59 4.30 7.67 -12.85
N LEU A 60 4.83 7.60 -11.62
CA LEU A 60 6.20 7.16 -11.41
C LEU A 60 6.26 5.67 -11.76
N ARG A 61 6.52 5.37 -13.04
CA ARG A 61 7.04 4.06 -13.44
C ARG A 61 8.46 3.95 -12.89
N LEU A 62 8.60 3.15 -11.83
CA LEU A 62 9.87 2.62 -11.33
C LEU A 62 10.03 1.18 -11.82
#